data_AF-A0A3D0RTC5-F1
#
_entry.id   AF-A0A3D0RTC5-F1
#
_cell.length_a   1.000
_cell.length_b   1.000
_cell.length_c   1.000
_cell.angle_alpha   90.00
_cell.angle_beta   90.00
_cell.angle_gamma   90.00
#
_symmetry.space_group_name_H-M   'P 1'
#
loop_
_entity.id
_entity.type
_entity.pdbx_description
1 polymer ?
#
loop_
_entity_poly.entity_id
_entity_poly.type
_entity_poly.pdbx_seq_one_letter_code
_entity_poly.pdbx_strand_id
1 'polypeptide(L)'
;MDFSLVTSTFDTLRLTPPSKLTLLDGHLFTPLHYPPTPPDSDTLILNIDSQELMLQIKKVLLAVYPSEHKVFTVEEGKRKEERLSEIGNTFSSTFNFYVPSLGKGTSFESFAEITAHLRAPDGCPWDKEQTHQTL
;
A
#
# COMPACT_ATOMS: atom_id res chain seq x y z
N MET A 1 -12.07 9.19 11.51
CA MET A 1 -11.46 7.85 11.47
C MET A 1 -11.77 7.16 12.79
N ASP A 2 -12.48 6.04 12.76
CA ASP A 2 -12.86 5.28 13.95
C ASP A 2 -11.80 4.20 14.25
N PHE A 3 -11.08 4.36 15.37
CA PHE A 3 -10.02 3.44 15.75
C PHE A 3 -10.53 2.08 16.26
N SER A 4 -11.79 1.98 16.64
CA SER A 4 -12.38 0.69 17.03
C SER A 4 -12.44 -0.28 15.83
N LEU A 5 -12.70 0.25 14.64
CA LEU A 5 -12.67 -0.50 13.38
C LEU A 5 -11.26 -0.98 13.01
N VAL A 6 -10.23 -0.20 13.34
CA VAL A 6 -8.83 -0.59 13.14
C VAL A 6 -8.51 -1.81 14.01
N THR A 7 -8.81 -1.74 15.31
CA THR A 7 -8.59 -2.87 16.24
C THR A 7 -9.35 -4.11 15.81
N SER A 8 -10.64 -3.96 15.48
CA SER A 8 -11.49 -5.07 15.00
C SER A 8 -10.93 -5.72 13.73
N THR A 9 -10.40 -4.90 12.81
CA THR A 9 -9.75 -5.39 11.58
C THR A 9 -8.49 -6.19 11.89
N PHE A 10 -7.66 -5.69 12.80
CA PHE A 10 -6.44 -6.38 13.24
C PHE A 10 -6.76 -7.75 13.85
N ASP A 11 -7.75 -7.81 14.74
CA ASP A 11 -8.19 -9.05 15.38
C ASP A 11 -8.76 -10.04 14.35
N THR A 12 -9.60 -9.55 13.44
CA THR A 12 -10.26 -10.37 12.41
C THR A 12 -9.25 -10.97 11.44
N LEU A 13 -8.26 -10.19 11.01
CA LEU A 13 -7.21 -10.65 10.11
C LEU A 13 -6.09 -11.40 10.84
N ARG A 14 -6.07 -11.37 12.17
CA ARG A 14 -4.99 -11.90 13.03
C ARG A 14 -3.64 -11.28 12.66
N LEU A 15 -3.65 -9.96 12.44
CA LEU A 15 -2.45 -9.22 12.08
C LEU A 15 -1.57 -9.02 13.31
N THR A 16 -0.28 -9.31 13.15
CA THR A 16 0.73 -8.78 14.05
C THR A 16 1.04 -7.35 13.62
N PRO A 17 1.17 -6.38 14.54
CA PRO A 17 1.52 -5.00 14.19
C PRO A 17 2.78 -4.94 13.30
N PRO A 18 2.69 -4.41 12.07
CA PRO A 18 3.84 -4.31 11.19
C PRO A 18 4.74 -3.14 11.61
N SER A 19 5.99 -3.14 11.12
CA SER A 19 6.93 -2.04 11.37
C SER A 19 6.46 -0.69 10.80
N LYS A 20 5.61 -0.72 9.77
CA LYS A 20 4.98 0.44 9.14
C LYS A 20 3.55 0.07 8.74
N LEU A 21 2.59 0.91 9.11
CA LEU A 21 1.19 0.82 8.71
C LEU A 21 0.69 2.22 8.35
N THR A 22 0.01 2.34 7.21
CA THR A 22 -0.72 3.56 6.87
C THR A 22 -2.22 3.38 7.03
N LEU A 23 -2.87 4.31 7.72
CA LEU A 23 -4.32 4.36 7.86
C LEU A 23 -4.88 5.45 6.94
N LEU A 24 -5.81 5.09 6.07
CA LEU A 24 -6.46 6.01 5.15
C LEU A 24 -7.98 5.95 5.29
N ASP A 25 -8.63 7.07 5.04
CA ASP A 25 -10.06 7.09 4.75
C ASP A 25 -10.29 6.79 3.27
N GLY A 26 -11.26 5.93 2.95
CA GLY A 26 -11.58 5.53 1.58
C GLY A 26 -11.90 6.73 0.68
N HIS A 27 -12.59 7.75 1.20
CA HIS A 27 -12.97 8.94 0.44
C HIS A 27 -11.78 9.75 -0.07
N LEU A 28 -10.59 9.56 0.52
CA LEU A 28 -9.37 10.17 0.03
C LEU A 28 -9.06 9.77 -1.42
N PHE A 29 -9.52 8.59 -1.87
CA PHE A 29 -9.21 8.05 -3.19
C PHE A 29 -10.04 8.66 -4.33
N THR A 30 -11.13 9.37 -4.03
CA THR A 30 -12.04 9.90 -5.05
C THR A 30 -11.34 10.75 -6.13
N PRO A 31 -10.47 11.72 -5.80
CA PRO A 31 -9.76 12.51 -6.82
C PRO A 31 -8.45 11.87 -7.32
N LEU A 32 -8.03 10.74 -6.76
CA LEU A 32 -6.69 10.21 -6.97
C LEU A 32 -6.57 9.38 -8.25
N HIS A 33 -5.35 9.35 -8.77
CA HIS A 33 -4.95 8.52 -9.91
C HIS A 33 -3.75 7.63 -9.60
N TYR A 34 -3.19 7.78 -8.39
CA TYR A 34 -2.01 7.05 -7.90
C TYR A 34 -2.13 6.87 -6.38
N PRO A 35 -1.67 5.75 -5.79
CA PRO A 35 -1.79 5.51 -4.36
C PRO A 35 -1.12 6.62 -3.53
N PRO A 36 -1.79 7.15 -2.49
CA PRO A 36 -1.19 8.18 -1.64
C PRO A 36 -0.24 7.59 -0.59
N THR A 37 0.25 6.36 -0.79
CA THR A 37 1.06 5.63 0.18
C THR A 37 2.23 4.90 -0.49
N PRO A 38 3.36 4.76 0.23
CA PRO A 38 4.47 3.93 -0.22
C PRO A 38 4.03 2.46 -0.37
N PRO A 39 4.36 1.79 -1.49
CA PRO A 39 3.97 0.40 -1.73
C PRO A 39 4.71 -0.61 -0.84
N ASP A 40 5.78 -0.18 -0.18
CA ASP A 40 6.57 -0.98 0.75
C ASP A 40 5.99 -1.03 2.16
N SER A 41 4.85 -0.40 2.40
CA SER A 41 4.18 -0.30 3.70
C SER A 41 2.76 -0.86 3.64
N ASP A 42 2.36 -1.60 4.66
CA ASP A 42 0.99 -2.12 4.76
C ASP A 42 0.01 -0.95 4.85
N THR A 43 -1.14 -1.05 4.17
CA THR A 43 -2.15 0.01 4.12
C THR A 43 -3.51 -0.53 4.55
N LEU A 44 -4.16 0.15 5.51
CA LEU A 44 -5.54 -0.10 5.90
C LEU A 44 -6.41 1.09 5.48
N ILE A 45 -7.34 0.82 4.58
CA ILE A 45 -8.31 1.79 4.04
C ILE A 45 -9.65 1.54 4.73
N LEU A 46 -10.18 2.56 5.38
CA LEU A 46 -11.39 2.49 6.20
C LEU A 46 -12.56 3.16 5.49
N ASN A 47 -13.79 2.92 5.96
CA ASN A 47 -14.99 3.64 5.54
C ASN A 47 -15.30 3.52 4.03
N ILE A 48 -15.16 2.32 3.45
CA ILE A 48 -15.56 2.08 2.06
C ILE A 48 -17.05 1.74 2.05
N ASP A 49 -17.87 2.68 1.61
CA ASP A 49 -19.34 2.66 1.76
C ASP A 49 -20.12 2.54 0.45
N SER A 50 -19.43 2.47 -0.70
CA SER A 50 -20.04 2.35 -2.01
C SER A 50 -19.21 1.52 -2.98
N GLN A 51 -19.89 0.92 -3.96
CA GLN A 51 -19.23 0.15 -5.01
C GLN A 51 -18.36 1.06 -5.89
N GLU A 52 -18.82 2.27 -6.19
CA GLU A 52 -18.10 3.27 -6.96
C GLU A 52 -16.77 3.63 -6.28
N LEU A 53 -16.79 3.84 -4.96
CA LEU A 53 -15.58 4.13 -4.19
C LEU A 53 -14.60 2.95 -4.21
N MET A 54 -15.08 1.72 -4.04
CA MET A 54 -14.23 0.52 -4.14
C MET A 54 -13.62 0.37 -5.53
N LEU A 55 -14.38 0.59 -6.61
CA LEU A 55 -13.86 0.53 -7.97
C LEU A 55 -12.81 1.63 -8.24
N GLN A 56 -13.01 2.82 -7.67
CA GLN A 56 -12.03 3.90 -7.75
C GLN A 56 -10.76 3.58 -6.97
N ILE A 57 -10.85 3.07 -5.75
CA ILE A 57 -9.71 2.58 -4.95
C ILE A 57 -8.95 1.49 -5.73
N LYS A 58 -9.66 0.51 -6.28
CA LYS A 58 -9.08 -0.56 -7.12
C LYS A 58 -8.29 0.02 -8.28
N LYS A 59 -8.88 0.95 -9.03
CA LYS A 59 -8.23 1.62 -10.17
C LYS A 59 -6.94 2.32 -9.74
N VAL A 60 -6.97 3.05 -8.63
CA VAL A 60 -5.81 3.76 -8.08
C VAL A 60 -4.71 2.78 -7.67
N LEU A 61 -5.06 1.69 -6.98
CA LEU A 61 -4.09 0.68 -6.55
C LEU A 61 -3.46 -0.07 -7.73
N LEU A 62 -4.22 -0.35 -8.80
CA LEU A 62 -3.70 -1.01 -10.01
C LEU A 62 -2.65 -0.19 -10.76
N ALA A 63 -2.45 1.09 -10.44
CA ALA A 63 -1.33 1.88 -10.96
C ALA A 63 0.04 1.40 -10.43
N VAL A 64 0.06 0.59 -9.37
CA VAL A 64 1.28 0.16 -8.68
C VAL A 64 1.25 -1.34 -8.36
N TYR A 65 0.14 -1.83 -7.80
CA TYR A 65 0.02 -3.20 -7.34
C TYR A 65 -0.38 -4.12 -8.50
N PRO A 66 0.23 -5.33 -8.61
CA PRO A 66 -0.17 -6.31 -9.61
C PRO A 66 -1.65 -6.72 -9.51
N SER A 67 -2.26 -7.12 -10.63
CA SER A 67 -3.64 -7.62 -10.66
C SER A 67 -3.87 -8.80 -9.71
N GLU A 68 -2.87 -9.67 -9.59
CA GLU A 68 -2.89 -10.88 -8.76
C GLU A 68 -2.56 -10.62 -7.30
N HIS A 69 -2.29 -9.36 -6.92
CA HIS A 69 -1.94 -9.01 -5.54
C HIS A 69 -3.07 -9.38 -4.59
N LYS A 70 -2.73 -10.11 -3.53
CA LYS A 70 -3.69 -10.58 -2.54
C LYS A 70 -4.03 -9.46 -1.58
N VAL A 71 -5.32 -9.18 -1.48
CA VAL A 71 -5.88 -8.12 -0.64
C VAL A 71 -6.99 -8.68 0.23
N PHE A 72 -7.33 -7.97 1.31
CA PHE A 72 -8.29 -8.46 2.29
C PHE A 72 -9.38 -7.45 2.55
N THR A 73 -10.63 -7.85 2.39
CA THR A 73 -11.78 -7.07 2.86
C THR A 73 -12.23 -7.61 4.22
N VAL A 74 -12.65 -6.69 5.10
CA VAL A 74 -13.16 -7.00 6.42
C VAL A 74 -14.51 -6.32 6.61
N GLU A 75 -15.54 -7.15 6.74
CA GLU A 75 -16.95 -6.75 6.88
C GLU A 75 -17.55 -7.56 8.03
N GLU A 76 -18.16 -6.89 9.01
CA GLU A 76 -18.85 -7.53 10.15
C GLU A 76 -18.01 -8.62 10.87
N GLY A 77 -16.70 -8.42 11.02
CA GLY A 77 -15.80 -9.39 11.66
C GLY A 77 -15.50 -10.64 10.82
N LYS A 78 -15.90 -10.65 9.55
CA LYS A 78 -15.52 -11.67 8.57
C LYS A 78 -14.44 -11.11 7.66
N ARG A 79 -13.46 -11.95 7.32
CA ARG A 79 -12.45 -11.63 6.32
C ARG A 79 -12.73 -12.34 5.00
N LYS A 80 -12.39 -11.69 3.91
CA LYS A 80 -12.35 -12.29 2.58
C LYS A 80 -11.01 -11.94 1.93
N GLU A 81 -10.30 -12.96 1.46
CA GLU A 81 -9.07 -12.81 0.68
C GLU A 81 -9.45 -12.86 -0.80
N GLU A 82 -9.01 -11.87 -1.58
CA GLU A 82 -9.31 -11.73 -2.99
C GLU A 82 -8.08 -11.23 -3.75
N ARG A 83 -8.09 -11.40 -5.08
CA ARG A 83 -7.13 -10.74 -5.96
C ARG A 83 -7.57 -9.30 -6.19
N LEU A 84 -6.63 -8.37 -6.28
CA LEU A 84 -6.91 -6.96 -6.57
C LEU A 84 -7.74 -6.78 -7.85
N SER A 85 -7.57 -7.63 -8.86
CA SER A 85 -8.37 -7.63 -10.08
C SER A 85 -9.83 -8.06 -9.89
N GLU A 86 -10.15 -8.77 -8.82
CA GLU A 86 -11.47 -9.37 -8.56
C GLU A 86 -12.33 -8.55 -7.60
N ILE A 87 -11.74 -7.58 -6.89
CA ILE A 87 -12.49 -6.76 -5.92
C ILE A 87 -13.50 -5.80 -6.60
N GLY A 88 -14.52 -5.41 -5.84
CA GLY A 88 -15.56 -4.46 -6.27
C GLY A 88 -16.69 -5.07 -7.11
N ASN A 89 -16.72 -6.40 -7.28
CA ASN A 89 -17.78 -7.09 -8.01
C ASN A 89 -19.11 -7.17 -7.25
N THR A 90 -19.08 -7.03 -5.93
CA THR A 90 -20.27 -7.06 -5.07
C THR A 90 -20.04 -6.12 -3.90
N PHE A 91 -21.06 -5.33 -3.57
CA PHE A 91 -21.05 -4.40 -2.44
C PHE A 91 -22.32 -4.62 -1.63
N SER A 92 -22.17 -4.94 -0.34
CA SER A 92 -23.29 -5.22 0.58
C SER A 92 -23.42 -4.15 1.65
N SER A 93 -22.32 -3.82 2.32
CA SER A 93 -22.29 -2.82 3.38
C SER A 93 -20.91 -2.17 3.49
N THR A 94 -20.75 -1.23 4.41
CA THR A 94 -19.46 -0.58 4.67
C THR A 94 -18.42 -1.59 5.17
N PHE A 95 -17.25 -1.60 4.56
CA PHE A 95 -16.16 -2.49 4.97
C PHE A 95 -14.80 -1.77 5.03
N ASN A 96 -13.84 -2.44 5.65
CA ASN A 96 -12.45 -2.03 5.69
C ASN A 96 -11.64 -2.87 4.70
N PHE A 97 -10.59 -2.29 4.15
CA PHE A 97 -9.80 -2.90 3.10
C PHE A 97 -8.32 -2.82 3.43
N TYR A 98 -7.72 -3.98 3.61
CA TYR A 98 -6.32 -4.13 3.95
C TYR A 98 -5.52 -4.57 2.72
N VAL A 99 -4.48 -3.79 2.43
CA VAL A 99 -3.56 -3.99 1.30
C VAL A 99 -2.18 -4.29 1.86
N PRO A 100 -1.70 -5.54 1.75
CA PRO A 100 -0.34 -5.89 2.13
C PRO A 100 0.70 -5.16 1.29
N SER A 101 1.86 -4.88 1.89
CA SER A 101 3.05 -4.33 1.25
C SER A 101 3.57 -5.22 0.10
N LEU A 102 4.14 -4.60 -0.94
CA LEU A 102 4.91 -5.28 -1.99
C LEU A 102 6.33 -5.67 -1.52
N GLY A 103 6.73 -5.24 -0.32
CA GLY A 103 8.04 -5.50 0.26
C GLY A 103 9.05 -4.36 0.05
N LYS A 104 10.25 -4.56 0.61
CA LYS A 104 11.33 -3.55 0.58
C LYS A 104 11.76 -3.22 -0.85
N GLY A 105 12.17 -1.98 -1.09
CA GLY A 105 12.69 -1.55 -2.40
C GLY A 105 11.62 -1.22 -3.43
N THR A 106 10.35 -1.19 -3.05
CA THR A 106 9.22 -0.91 -3.95
C THR A 106 8.68 0.52 -3.84
N SER A 107 9.24 1.33 -2.93
CA SER A 107 8.82 2.70 -2.66
C SER A 107 9.81 3.73 -3.20
N PHE A 108 9.31 4.96 -3.41
CA PHE A 108 10.15 6.09 -3.79
C PHE A 108 11.13 6.45 -2.67
N GLU A 109 10.71 6.29 -1.41
CA GLU A 109 11.55 6.47 -0.23
C GLU A 109 12.70 5.46 -0.21
N SER A 110 12.44 4.19 -0.55
CA SER A 110 13.51 3.20 -0.69
C SER A 110 14.51 3.60 -1.78
N PHE A 111 14.02 4.11 -2.91
CA PHE A 111 14.88 4.62 -3.99
C PHE A 111 15.70 5.84 -3.55
N ALA A 112 15.10 6.77 -2.83
CA ALA A 112 15.77 7.95 -2.30
C ALA A 112 16.87 7.56 -1.30
N GLU A 113 16.62 6.58 -0.44
CA GLU A 113 17.62 6.06 0.51
C GLU A 113 18.81 5.42 -0.21
N ILE A 114 18.55 4.59 -1.24
CA ILE A 114 19.61 4.02 -2.08
C ILE A 114 20.44 5.14 -2.73
N THR A 115 19.78 6.15 -3.29
CA THR A 115 20.46 7.28 -3.92
C THR A 115 21.30 8.09 -2.92
N ALA A 116 20.77 8.33 -1.72
CA ALA A 116 21.48 9.03 -0.66
C ALA A 116 22.72 8.26 -0.19
N HIS A 117 22.58 6.93 0.00
CA HIS A 117 23.69 6.07 0.36
C HIS A 117 24.78 6.04 -0.71
N LEU A 118 24.41 5.92 -2.00
CA LEU A 118 25.39 5.93 -3.09
C LEU A 118 26.16 7.26 -3.19
N ARG A 119 25.55 8.37 -2.79
CA ARG A 119 26.20 9.70 -2.77
C ARG A 119 26.95 10.02 -1.48
N ALA A 120 26.93 9.13 -0.49
CA ALA A 120 27.64 9.33 0.77
C ALA A 120 29.16 9.19 0.58
N PRO A 121 30.01 9.70 1.51
CA PRO A 121 31.47 9.55 1.43
C PRO A 121 31.95 8.09 1.34
N ASP A 122 31.22 7.17 1.99
CA ASP A 122 31.44 5.73 1.94
C ASP A 122 30.63 5.02 0.84
N GLY A 123 29.92 5.78 -0.01
CA GLY A 123 29.02 5.31 -1.07
C GLY A 123 29.70 4.71 -2.31
N CYS A 124 29.15 5.00 -3.49
CA CYS A 124 29.39 4.29 -4.76
C CYS A 124 30.89 4.01 -5.03
N PRO A 125 31.31 2.73 -5.06
CA PRO A 125 32.70 2.37 -5.32
C PRO A 125 33.18 2.84 -6.69
N TRP A 126 32.30 2.81 -7.69
CA TRP A 126 32.64 3.24 -9.04
C TRP A 126 32.88 4.76 -9.12
N ASP A 127 32.09 5.58 -8.41
CA ASP A 127 32.29 7.04 -8.35
C ASP A 127 33.65 7.39 -7.71
N LYS A 128 34.14 6.55 -6.79
CA LYS A 128 35.46 6.74 -6.15
C LYS A 128 36.62 6.41 -7.10
N GLU A 129 36.42 5.48 -8.03
CA GLU A 129 37.44 5.04 -8.98
C GLU A 129 37.44 5.84 -10.29
N GLN A 130 36.34 6.55 -10.60
CA GLN A 130 36.22 7.35 -11.81
C GLN A 130 37.20 8.53 -11.81
N THR A 131 38.02 8.63 -12.86
CA THR A 131 38.91 9.78 -13.09
C THR A 131 38.61 10.40 -14.46
N HIS A 132 39.04 11.64 -14.71
CA HIS A 132 38.91 12.27 -16.03
C HIS A 132 39.64 11.50 -17.15
N GLN A 133 40.55 10.59 -16.81
CA GLN A 133 41.29 9.75 -17.76
C GLN A 133 40.52 8.48 -18.18
N THR A 134 39.46 8.11 -17.45
CA THR A 134 38.66 6.90 -17.70
C THR A 134 37.29 7.20 -18.30
N LEU A 135 37.09 8.41 -18.83
CA LEU A 135 35.87 8.86 -19.53
C LEU A 135 36.00 8.77 -21.05
#